data_AF-A0A954XHY7-F1
#
_entry.id   AF-A0A954XHY7-F1
#
_cell.length_a   1.000
_cell.length_b   1.000
_cell.length_c   1.000
_cell.angle_alpha   90.00
_cell.angle_beta   90.00
_cell.angle_gamma   90.00
#
_symmetry.space_group_name_H-M   'P 1'
#
loop_
_entity.id
_entity.type
_entity.pdbx_description
1 polymer ?
#
loop_
_entity_poly.entity_id
_entity_poly.type
_entity_poly.pdbx_seq_one_letter_code
_entity_poly.pdbx_strand_id
1 'polypeptide(L)'
;MNEPPRWRVVSPDEAKLEPTDELLAELRAKSDELETATPQAILRWAVERFAPRFTMATAFGPEGMTLIHMLAEIAPDTPIFNLDTGYQFAETLELRERVKRRYGIEVELKRPELSVEEYEAANGGPVYKTDPNRCCFERKLKLLHEAAEGMDAWASAIRRDQSPDRARASI
;
A
#
# COMPACT_ATOMS: atom_id res chain seq x y z
N MET A 1 -1.29 -20.29 -28.78
CA MET A 1 -1.37 -20.69 -27.36
C MET A 1 -0.35 -19.89 -26.60
N ASN A 2 -0.80 -18.97 -25.76
CA ASN A 2 -0.18 -18.57 -24.50
C ASN A 2 -1.04 -17.45 -23.91
N GLU A 3 -2.03 -17.81 -23.11
CA GLU A 3 -2.46 -16.92 -22.03
C GLU A 3 -1.99 -17.58 -20.75
N PRO A 4 -1.08 -16.92 -20.03
CA PRO A 4 -1.58 -16.14 -18.92
C PRO A 4 -0.93 -14.75 -18.90
N PRO A 5 -1.71 -13.68 -18.80
CA PRO A 5 -1.74 -12.96 -17.52
C PRO A 5 -3.11 -12.34 -17.20
N ARG A 6 -3.66 -12.74 -16.05
CA ARG A 6 -4.75 -12.09 -15.30
C ARG A 6 -4.36 -12.02 -13.81
N TRP A 7 -3.05 -12.05 -13.60
CA TRP A 7 -2.31 -12.71 -12.52
C TRP A 7 -2.88 -12.31 -11.14
N ARG A 8 -3.54 -13.18 -10.39
CA ARG A 8 -4.02 -14.55 -10.54
C ARG A 8 -5.24 -14.59 -9.62
N VAL A 9 -6.32 -15.30 -9.94
CA VAL A 9 -7.44 -15.37 -9.00
C VAL A 9 -6.96 -16.11 -7.75
N VAL A 10 -6.92 -15.42 -6.60
CA VAL A 10 -6.69 -16.07 -5.30
C VAL A 10 -7.82 -17.08 -5.14
N SER A 11 -7.51 -18.37 -5.03
CA SER A 11 -8.51 -19.30 -4.54
C SER A 11 -8.79 -18.94 -3.07
N PRO A 12 -10.06 -18.79 -2.64
CA PRO A 12 -10.38 -18.57 -1.23
C PRO A 12 -9.72 -19.59 -0.28
N ASP A 13 -9.39 -20.76 -0.81
CA ASP A 13 -8.80 -21.90 -0.08
C ASP A 13 -7.26 -21.90 -0.05
N GLU A 14 -6.58 -20.98 -0.75
CA GLU A 14 -5.12 -20.91 -0.73
C GLU A 14 -4.64 -20.34 0.61
N ALA A 15 -3.86 -21.08 1.39
CA ALA A 15 -3.39 -20.63 2.70
C ALA A 15 -2.53 -19.36 2.59
N LYS A 16 -2.59 -18.48 3.60
CA LYS A 16 -1.72 -17.31 3.70
C LYS A 16 -0.26 -17.74 3.81
N LEU A 17 0.68 -16.94 3.29
CA LEU A 17 2.11 -17.19 3.49
C LEU A 17 2.45 -17.03 4.98
N GLU A 18 2.90 -18.12 5.59
CA GLU A 18 3.39 -18.13 6.96
C GLU A 18 4.88 -17.75 7.00
N PRO A 19 5.32 -16.96 8.00
CA PRO A 19 6.71 -16.48 8.12
C PRO A 19 7.64 -17.58 8.66
N THR A 20 7.86 -18.63 7.88
CA THR A 20 8.79 -19.71 8.22
C THR A 20 10.24 -19.22 8.19
N ASP A 21 11.14 -19.91 8.89
CA ASP A 21 12.57 -19.57 8.88
C ASP A 21 13.17 -19.59 7.45
N GLU A 22 12.71 -20.52 6.61
CA GLU A 22 13.11 -20.61 5.20
C GLU A 22 12.66 -19.38 4.41
N LEU A 23 11.39 -18.97 4.56
CA LEU A 23 10.88 -17.75 3.92
C LEU A 23 11.65 -16.52 4.40
N LEU A 24 11.86 -16.38 5.70
CA LEU A 24 12.58 -15.24 6.26
C LEU A 24 14.06 -15.21 5.81
N ALA A 25 14.66 -16.37 5.53
CA ALA A 25 16.00 -16.44 4.94
C ALA A 25 15.99 -16.05 3.46
N GLU A 26 15.02 -16.51 2.68
CA GLU A 26 14.79 -16.11 1.29
C GLU A 26 14.64 -14.58 1.18
N LEU A 27 13.77 -13.98 2.00
CA LEU A 27 13.50 -12.54 1.97
C LEU A 27 14.73 -11.72 2.33
N ARG A 28 15.55 -12.16 3.30
CA ARG A 28 16.81 -11.49 3.64
C ARG A 28 17.80 -11.54 2.49
N ALA A 29 17.99 -12.71 1.88
CA ALA A 29 18.87 -12.84 0.72
C ALA A 29 18.40 -11.98 -0.46
N LYS A 30 17.09 -11.89 -0.68
CA LYS A 30 16.51 -11.05 -1.74
C LYS A 30 16.59 -9.56 -1.44
N SER A 31 16.40 -9.13 -0.20
CA SER A 31 16.68 -7.76 0.25
C SER A 31 18.11 -7.36 -0.09
N ASP A 32 19.10 -8.20 0.25
CA ASP A 32 20.52 -7.92 -0.01
C ASP A 32 20.83 -7.86 -1.51
N GLU A 33 20.26 -8.76 -2.31
CA GLU A 33 20.40 -8.78 -3.77
C GLU A 33 19.80 -7.53 -4.44
N LEU A 34 18.64 -7.09 -3.96
CA LEU A 34 17.86 -6.00 -4.54
C LEU A 34 18.26 -4.60 -4.04
N GLU A 35 19.15 -4.51 -3.05
CA GLU A 35 19.60 -3.27 -2.43
C GLU A 35 20.12 -2.23 -3.43
N THR A 36 20.72 -2.68 -4.54
CA THR A 36 21.25 -1.81 -5.62
C THR A 36 20.42 -1.86 -6.89
N ALA A 37 19.29 -2.57 -6.87
CA ALA A 37 18.42 -2.73 -8.02
C ALA A 37 17.59 -1.47 -8.29
N THR A 38 17.07 -1.37 -9.52
CA THR A 38 16.11 -0.32 -9.86
C THR A 38 14.75 -0.59 -9.20
N PRO A 39 13.95 0.45 -8.88
CA PRO A 39 12.60 0.27 -8.35
C PRO A 39 11.72 -0.66 -9.21
N GLN A 40 11.86 -0.61 -10.54
CA GLN A 40 11.14 -1.49 -11.45
C GLN A 40 11.55 -2.96 -11.30
N ALA A 41 12.82 -3.24 -11.03
CA ALA A 41 13.29 -4.60 -10.78
C ALA A 41 12.74 -5.15 -9.45
N ILE A 42 12.73 -4.30 -8.40
CA ILE A 42 12.15 -4.64 -7.09
C ILE A 42 10.65 -4.94 -7.23
N LEU A 43 9.90 -4.06 -7.91
CA LEU A 43 8.48 -4.25 -8.16
C LEU A 43 8.17 -5.51 -8.97
N ARG A 44 8.98 -5.81 -10.00
CA ARG A 44 8.83 -7.06 -10.78
C ARG A 44 9.00 -8.28 -9.90
N TRP A 45 10.06 -8.34 -9.11
CA TRP A 45 10.28 -9.45 -8.19
C TRP A 45 9.14 -9.62 -7.19
N ALA A 46 8.68 -8.53 -6.57
CA ALA A 46 7.59 -8.57 -5.61
C ALA A 46 6.28 -9.06 -6.25
N VAL A 47 5.93 -8.57 -7.44
CA VAL A 47 4.75 -9.03 -8.18
C VAL A 47 4.89 -10.51 -8.56
N GLU A 48 6.01 -10.93 -9.11
CA GLU A 48 6.26 -12.33 -9.50
C GLU A 48 6.16 -13.29 -8.31
N ARG A 49 6.59 -12.85 -7.11
CA ARG A 49 6.66 -13.69 -5.92
C ARG A 49 5.38 -13.75 -5.10
N PHE A 50 4.65 -12.64 -5.01
CA PHE A 50 3.55 -12.48 -4.06
C PHE A 50 2.21 -12.26 -4.72
N ALA A 51 2.17 -11.98 -6.02
CA ALA A 51 0.88 -11.83 -6.64
C ALA A 51 0.13 -13.16 -6.74
N PRO A 52 -1.21 -13.14 -6.59
CA PRO A 52 -2.09 -11.96 -6.49
C PRO A 52 -2.20 -11.29 -5.12
N ARG A 53 -1.57 -11.84 -4.09
CA ARG A 53 -1.60 -11.32 -2.70
C ARG A 53 -0.50 -10.26 -2.45
N PHE A 54 -0.19 -9.49 -3.49
CA PHE A 54 0.65 -8.29 -3.43
C PHE A 54 -0.22 -7.05 -3.58
N THR A 55 -0.04 -6.05 -2.72
CA THR A 55 -0.77 -4.77 -2.80
C THR A 55 0.18 -3.58 -2.68
N MET A 56 -0.31 -2.37 -2.96
CA MET A 56 0.41 -1.14 -2.70
C MET A 56 -0.45 -0.16 -1.90
N ALA A 57 0.11 0.40 -0.84
CA ALA A 57 -0.48 1.55 -0.15
C ALA A 57 0.00 2.87 -0.78
N THR A 58 -0.90 3.82 -1.00
CA THR A 58 -0.54 5.15 -1.52
C THR A 58 -1.23 6.27 -0.75
N ALA A 59 -0.51 7.37 -0.54
CA ALA A 59 -1.06 8.66 -0.13
C ALA A 59 -1.08 9.67 -1.29
N PHE A 60 -0.82 9.20 -2.52
CA PHE A 60 -0.68 10.00 -3.74
C PHE A 60 0.43 11.07 -3.72
N GLY A 61 1.40 10.94 -2.82
CA GLY A 61 2.65 11.72 -2.88
C GLY A 61 3.46 11.41 -4.15
N PRO A 62 4.45 12.25 -4.50
CA PRO A 62 5.26 12.09 -5.72
C PRO A 62 5.88 10.69 -5.89
N GLU A 63 6.33 10.09 -4.79
CA GLU A 63 6.91 8.74 -4.76
C GLU A 63 5.85 7.68 -5.02
N GLY A 64 4.68 7.82 -4.41
CA GLY A 64 3.55 6.92 -4.65
C GLY A 64 3.07 6.98 -6.09
N MET A 65 3.00 8.19 -6.67
CA MET A 65 2.66 8.38 -8.08
C MET A 65 3.69 7.78 -9.03
N THR A 66 4.97 7.83 -8.66
CA THR A 66 6.06 7.16 -9.40
C THR A 66 5.88 5.64 -9.39
N LEU A 67 5.59 5.04 -8.23
CA LEU A 67 5.33 3.59 -8.15
C LEU A 67 4.06 3.18 -8.89
N ILE A 68 2.99 3.98 -8.83
CA ILE A 68 1.75 3.74 -9.61
C ILE A 68 2.06 3.73 -11.12
N HIS A 69 2.87 4.69 -11.59
CA HIS A 69 3.28 4.71 -12.99
C HIS A 69 4.05 3.44 -13.39
N MET A 70 5.00 3.00 -12.55
CA MET A 70 5.76 1.77 -12.79
C MET A 70 4.85 0.52 -12.78
N LEU A 71 3.92 0.43 -11.82
CA LEU A 71 2.96 -0.67 -11.75
C LEU A 71 1.99 -0.68 -12.93
N ALA A 72 1.60 0.48 -13.47
CA ALA A 72 0.77 0.54 -14.68
C ALA A 72 1.44 -0.13 -15.89
N GLU A 73 2.78 -0.17 -15.93
CA GLU A 73 3.54 -0.84 -16.99
C GLU A 73 3.86 -2.31 -16.65
N ILE A 74 4.18 -2.60 -15.39
CA ILE A 74 4.64 -3.92 -14.94
C ILE A 74 3.46 -4.87 -14.66
N ALA A 75 2.45 -4.36 -13.96
CA ALA A 75 1.45 -5.12 -13.25
C ALA A 75 0.17 -4.27 -13.03
N PRO A 76 -0.55 -3.87 -14.09
CA PRO A 76 -1.66 -2.91 -14.02
C PRO A 76 -2.84 -3.39 -13.17
N ASP A 77 -2.98 -4.70 -12.95
CA ASP A 77 -4.02 -5.30 -12.11
C ASP A 77 -3.66 -5.33 -10.61
N THR A 78 -2.50 -4.77 -10.20
CA THR A 78 -2.09 -4.72 -8.78
C THR A 78 -3.14 -3.99 -7.96
N PRO A 79 -3.70 -4.60 -6.88
CA PRO A 79 -4.53 -3.88 -5.93
C PRO A 79 -3.75 -2.71 -5.32
N ILE A 80 -4.31 -1.52 -5.40
CA ILE A 80 -3.75 -0.33 -4.76
C ILE A 80 -4.81 0.26 -3.85
N PHE A 81 -4.44 0.60 -2.61
CA PHE A 81 -5.35 1.26 -1.68
C PHE A 81 -4.78 2.56 -1.12
N ASN A 82 -5.68 3.46 -0.77
CA ASN A 82 -5.41 4.67 -0.02
C ASN A 82 -6.23 4.65 1.28
N LEU A 83 -5.63 5.16 2.34
CA LEU A 83 -6.29 5.32 3.64
C LEU A 83 -6.97 6.69 3.64
N ASP A 84 -8.24 6.72 3.23
CA ASP A 84 -9.08 7.91 3.28
C ASP A 84 -9.54 8.12 4.73
N THR A 85 -8.74 8.87 5.48
CA THR A 85 -8.98 9.18 6.88
C THR A 85 -10.17 10.11 7.09
N GLY A 86 -10.82 10.61 6.03
CA GLY A 86 -11.82 11.68 6.07
C GLY A 86 -11.24 13.09 6.23
N TYR A 87 -9.92 13.21 6.47
CA TYR A 87 -9.22 14.50 6.61
C TYR A 87 -8.32 14.83 5.42
N GLN A 88 -8.44 14.11 4.31
CA GLN A 88 -7.65 14.37 3.10
C GLN A 88 -8.12 15.66 2.40
N PHE A 89 -7.19 16.32 1.72
CA PHE A 89 -7.51 17.45 0.86
C PHE A 89 -8.39 16.99 -0.31
N ALA A 90 -9.31 17.84 -0.76
CA ALA A 90 -10.15 17.55 -1.92
C ALA A 90 -9.31 17.25 -3.17
N GLU A 91 -8.19 17.95 -3.32
CA GLU A 91 -7.20 17.79 -4.38
C GLU A 91 -6.57 16.38 -4.38
N THR A 92 -6.43 15.74 -3.21
CA THR A 92 -5.97 14.36 -3.10
C THR A 92 -7.00 13.38 -3.68
N LEU A 93 -8.28 13.59 -3.39
CA LEU A 93 -9.37 12.78 -3.93
C LEU A 93 -9.56 13.02 -5.44
N GLU A 94 -9.38 14.26 -5.91
CA GLU A 94 -9.35 14.55 -7.35
C GLU A 94 -8.18 13.90 -8.07
N LEU A 95 -7.00 13.82 -7.42
CA LEU A 95 -5.83 13.15 -7.97
C LEU A 95 -6.08 11.65 -8.16
N ARG A 96 -6.82 10.99 -7.26
CA ARG A 96 -7.28 9.61 -7.47
C ARG A 96 -8.07 9.45 -8.76
N GLU A 97 -9.02 10.35 -9.03
CA GLU A 97 -9.79 10.28 -10.28
C GLU A 97 -8.92 10.51 -11.52
N ARG A 98 -7.88 11.34 -11.40
CA ARG A 98 -6.88 11.52 -12.45
C ARG A 98 -6.03 10.25 -12.65
N VAL A 99 -5.65 9.55 -11.59
CA VAL A 99 -4.94 8.26 -11.65
C VAL A 99 -5.76 7.26 -12.46
N LYS A 100 -7.05 7.09 -12.13
CA LYS A 100 -7.97 6.21 -12.86
C LYS A 100 -8.03 6.54 -14.34
N ARG A 101 -8.25 7.81 -14.69
CA ARG A 101 -8.31 8.25 -16.09
C ARG A 101 -6.99 8.07 -16.86
N ARG A 102 -5.86 8.27 -16.19
CA ARG A 102 -4.52 8.27 -16.80
C ARG A 102 -3.94 6.87 -16.99
N TYR A 103 -4.15 5.99 -16.02
CA TYR A 103 -3.49 4.68 -15.94
C TYR A 103 -4.47 3.50 -16.02
N GLY A 104 -5.79 3.74 -15.93
CA GLY A 104 -6.78 2.66 -15.84
C GLY A 104 -6.80 1.95 -14.47
N ILE A 105 -6.01 2.42 -13.50
CA ILE A 105 -5.91 1.83 -12.16
C ILE A 105 -6.94 2.47 -11.22
N GLU A 106 -7.85 1.66 -10.69
CA GLU A 106 -8.74 2.06 -9.60
C GLU A 106 -8.01 1.91 -8.26
N VAL A 107 -7.86 3.01 -7.51
CA VAL A 107 -7.33 2.94 -6.14
C VAL A 107 -8.48 2.80 -5.16
N GLU A 108 -8.51 1.73 -4.39
CA GLU A 108 -9.52 1.51 -3.34
C GLU A 108 -9.34 2.52 -2.20
N LEU A 109 -10.44 3.12 -1.73
CA LEU A 109 -10.43 4.01 -0.56
C LEU A 109 -10.90 3.23 0.66
N LYS A 110 -9.98 2.94 1.57
CA LYS A 110 -10.28 2.36 2.89
C LYS A 110 -10.65 3.50 3.84
N ARG A 111 -11.81 3.38 4.49
CA ARG A 111 -12.41 4.44 5.30
C ARG A 111 -12.74 3.96 6.71
N PRO A 112 -12.62 4.81 7.73
CA PRO A 112 -13.17 4.54 9.05
C PRO A 112 -14.69 4.38 8.97
N GLU A 113 -15.25 3.59 9.87
CA GLU A 113 -16.70 3.40 9.99
C GLU A 113 -17.45 4.71 10.25
N LEU A 114 -16.86 5.59 11.08
CA LEU A 114 -17.44 6.89 11.43
C LEU A 114 -16.96 8.00 10.50
N SER A 115 -17.90 8.86 10.11
CA SER A 115 -17.59 10.14 9.47
C SER A 115 -16.71 11.01 10.38
N VAL A 116 -16.09 12.07 9.83
CA VAL A 116 -15.32 13.01 10.66
C VAL A 116 -16.24 13.68 11.68
N GLU A 117 -17.43 14.08 11.27
CA GLU A 117 -18.42 14.73 12.12
C GLU A 117 -18.84 13.82 13.28
N GLU A 118 -19.16 12.55 13.01
CA GLU A 118 -19.53 11.56 14.02
C GLU A 118 -18.37 11.27 14.98
N TYR A 119 -17.18 11.09 14.42
CA TYR A 119 -15.97 10.80 15.18
C TYR A 119 -15.60 11.95 16.12
N GLU A 120 -15.67 13.20 15.65
CA GLU A 120 -15.40 14.36 16.48
C GLU A 120 -16.49 14.60 17.53
N ALA A 121 -17.77 14.40 17.17
CA ALA A 121 -18.87 14.50 18.13
C ALA A 121 -18.71 13.50 19.29
N ALA A 122 -18.31 12.26 18.99
CA ALA A 122 -18.07 11.22 19.99
C ALA A 122 -16.85 11.50 20.90
N ASN A 123 -15.93 12.36 20.46
CA ASN A 123 -14.66 12.62 21.16
C ASN A 123 -14.50 14.05 21.69
N GLY A 124 -15.56 14.88 21.61
CA GLY A 124 -15.52 16.25 22.08
C GLY A 124 -14.70 17.21 21.20
N GLY A 125 -14.57 16.89 19.91
CA GLY A 125 -13.91 17.72 18.90
C GLY A 125 -12.79 17.03 18.14
N PRO A 126 -11.93 17.80 17.44
CA PRO A 126 -10.92 17.27 16.55
C PRO A 126 -9.77 16.55 17.28
N VAL A 127 -9.81 15.22 17.33
CA VAL A 127 -8.83 14.39 18.07
C VAL A 127 -7.41 14.59 17.55
N TYR A 128 -7.22 14.86 16.26
CA TYR A 128 -5.88 15.12 15.71
C TYR A 128 -5.18 16.36 16.31
N LYS A 129 -5.92 17.26 16.96
CA LYS A 129 -5.35 18.43 17.65
C LYS A 129 -4.97 18.13 19.10
N THR A 130 -5.68 17.22 19.76
CA THR A 130 -5.51 16.93 21.19
C THR A 130 -4.67 15.68 21.43
N ASP A 131 -4.86 14.64 20.62
CA ASP A 131 -4.13 13.38 20.65
C ASP A 131 -3.92 12.84 19.21
N PRO A 132 -2.89 13.34 18.50
CA PRO A 132 -2.62 12.93 17.12
C PRO A 132 -2.25 11.45 17.00
N ASN A 133 -1.65 10.85 18.03
CA ASN A 133 -1.30 9.43 18.04
C ASN A 133 -2.55 8.56 18.05
N ARG A 134 -3.51 8.89 18.93
CA ARG A 134 -4.80 8.22 18.97
C ARG A 134 -5.57 8.38 17.66
N CYS A 135 -5.63 9.61 17.11
CA CYS A 135 -6.28 9.84 15.83
C CYS A 135 -5.65 9.02 14.69
N CYS A 136 -4.31 8.96 14.64
CA CYS A 136 -3.61 8.14 13.65
C CYS A 136 -3.86 6.64 13.86
N PHE A 137 -3.87 6.18 15.11
CA PHE A 137 -4.15 4.78 15.42
C PHE A 137 -5.56 4.39 14.94
N GLU A 138 -6.57 5.17 15.34
CA GLU A 138 -7.98 4.87 15.10
C GLU A 138 -8.38 5.03 13.62
N ARG A 139 -7.89 6.06 12.94
CA ARG A 139 -8.34 6.39 11.57
C ARG A 139 -7.37 5.98 10.46
N LYS A 140 -6.16 5.53 10.79
CA LYS A 140 -5.15 5.12 9.79
C LYS A 140 -4.58 3.74 10.06
N LEU A 141 -4.08 3.46 11.26
CA LEU A 141 -3.36 2.20 11.51
C LEU A 141 -4.29 0.99 11.52
N LYS A 142 -5.48 1.09 12.13
CA LYS A 142 -6.50 0.02 12.07
C LYS A 142 -6.87 -0.35 10.63
N LEU A 143 -7.19 0.67 9.82
CA LEU A 143 -7.51 0.49 8.40
C LEU A 143 -6.35 -0.12 7.60
N LEU A 144 -5.11 0.26 7.92
CA LEU A 144 -3.94 -0.32 7.29
C LEU A 144 -3.86 -1.82 7.59
N HIS A 145 -4.06 -2.22 8.85
CA HIS A 145 -4.05 -3.63 9.23
C HIS A 145 -5.14 -4.41 8.49
N GLU A 146 -6.38 -3.91 8.48
CA GLU A 146 -7.51 -4.53 7.77
C GLU A 146 -7.23 -4.67 6.26
N ALA A 147 -6.65 -3.64 5.65
CA ALA A 147 -6.31 -3.67 4.22
C ALA A 147 -5.17 -4.64 3.88
N ALA A 148 -4.23 -4.84 4.82
CA ALA A 148 -3.07 -5.71 4.63
C ALA A 148 -3.33 -7.17 5.09
N GLU A 149 -4.35 -7.42 5.90
CA GLU A 149 -4.58 -8.73 6.54
C GLU A 149 -4.74 -9.87 5.52
N GLY A 150 -5.40 -9.62 4.40
CA GLY A 150 -5.58 -10.59 3.31
C GLY A 150 -4.41 -10.70 2.31
N MET A 151 -3.33 -9.94 2.52
CA MET A 151 -2.19 -9.86 1.61
C MET A 151 -0.96 -10.54 2.22
N ASP A 152 -0.12 -11.09 1.36
CA ASP A 152 1.15 -11.72 1.74
C ASP A 152 2.30 -10.71 1.73
N ALA A 153 2.21 -9.70 0.86
CA ALA A 153 3.16 -8.61 0.79
C ALA A 153 2.50 -7.29 0.36
N TRP A 154 3.12 -6.18 0.74
CA TRP A 154 2.68 -4.86 0.32
C TRP A 154 3.86 -3.90 0.11
N ALA A 155 3.69 -2.98 -0.83
CA ALA A 155 4.64 -1.90 -1.05
C ALA A 155 4.16 -0.58 -0.45
N SER A 156 5.12 0.21 0.04
CA SER A 156 4.92 1.61 0.41
C SER A 156 5.99 2.47 -0.26
N ALA A 157 5.68 3.75 -0.52
CA ALA A 157 6.58 4.66 -1.22
C ALA A 157 7.56 5.41 -0.30
N ILE A 158 8.09 4.72 0.71
CA ILE A 158 9.09 5.29 1.62
C ILE A 158 10.46 5.35 0.93
N ARG A 159 11.21 6.41 1.21
CA ARG A 159 12.61 6.57 0.79
C ARG A 159 13.47 6.95 1.98
N ARG A 160 14.73 6.52 1.94
CA ARG A 160 15.72 6.78 3.00
C ARG A 160 16.00 8.27 3.22
N ASP A 161 15.79 9.11 2.20
CA ASP A 161 16.03 10.54 2.25
C ASP A 161 14.87 11.36 2.85
N GLN A 162 13.71 10.74 3.15
CA GLN A 162 12.52 11.45 3.61
C GLN A 162 12.56 11.87 5.08
N SER A 163 13.20 11.09 5.94
CA SER A 163 13.36 11.41 7.36
C SER A 163 14.48 10.60 8.00
N PRO A 164 15.00 11.03 9.17
CA PRO A 164 15.98 10.24 9.94
C PRO A 164 15.50 8.82 10.25
N ASP A 165 14.22 8.64 10.57
CA ASP A 165 13.63 7.33 10.88
C ASP A 165 13.59 6.39 9.67
N ARG A 166 13.51 6.94 8.45
CA ARG A 166 13.47 6.15 7.20
C ARG A 166 14.85 5.84 6.65
N ALA A 167 15.90 6.50 7.14
CA ALA A 167 17.25 6.40 6.61
C ALA A 167 17.83 4.97 6.63
N ARG A 168 17.29 4.10 7.49
CA ARG A 168 17.72 2.71 7.68
C ARG A 168 16.74 1.66 7.12
N ALA A 169 15.77 2.08 6.31
CA ALA A 169 14.84 1.13 5.67
C ALA A 169 15.61 0.18 4.75
N SER A 170 15.53 -1.12 4.99
CA SER A 170 15.97 -2.14 4.03
C SER A 170 15.04 -2.17 2.82
N ILE A 171 15.51 -2.72 1.71
CA ILE A 171 14.64 -3.11 0.60
C ILE A 171 13.82 -4.34 0.96
#